data_AF-A0A7J6UXY1-F1
#
_entry.id   AF-A0A7J6UXY1-F1
#
_cell.length_a   1.000
_cell.length_b   1.000
_cell.length_c   1.000
_cell.angle_alpha   90.00
_cell.angle_beta   90.00
_cell.angle_gamma   90.00
#
_symmetry.space_group_name_H-M   'P 1'
#
loop_
_entity.id
_entity.type
_entity.pdbx_description
1 polymer ?
#
loop_
_entity_poly.entity_id
_entity_poly.type
_entity_poly.pdbx_seq_one_letter_code
_entity_poly.pdbx_strand_id
1 'polypeptide(L)'
;MRLLQLGLLLALTSGFLAILIYISGVSNLYDKVNLSDEDLNALLSFRIDFQKCVNANGLGLQALSGGDYCQIKIQFPSDTIPKWKDPKSGQLEGLSYDFNLCEAVATWEQ
;
A
#
# COMPACT_ATOMS: atom_id res chain seq x y z
N MET A 1 57.07 -4.69 2.18
CA MET A 1 55.98 -4.17 3.04
C MET A 1 55.11 -3.11 2.37
N ARG A 2 55.67 -2.19 1.56
CA ARG A 2 54.90 -1.11 0.91
C ARG A 2 53.79 -1.58 -0.03
N LEU A 3 54.02 -2.62 -0.83
CA LEU A 3 53.00 -3.20 -1.72
C LEU A 3 51.80 -3.79 -0.95
N LEU A 4 52.06 -4.39 0.21
CA LEU A 4 51.03 -4.97 1.07
C LEU A 4 50.20 -3.88 1.75
N GLN A 5 50.85 -2.77 2.15
CA GLN A 5 50.19 -1.58 2.68
C GLN A 5 49.32 -0.88 1.61
N LEU A 6 49.79 -0.79 0.37
CA LEU A 6 49.03 -0.23 -0.75
C LEU A 6 47.81 -1.09 -1.09
N GLY A 7 47.95 -2.42 -1.11
CA GLY A 7 46.82 -3.34 -1.32
C GLY A 7 45.76 -3.24 -0.23
N LEU A 8 46.17 -3.11 1.04
CA LEU A 8 45.27 -2.93 2.18
C LEU A 8 44.49 -1.60 2.07
N LEU A 9 45.17 -0.51 1.72
CA LEU A 9 44.54 0.80 1.53
C LEU A 9 43.50 0.78 0.41
N LEU A 10 43.80 0.08 -0.69
CA LEU A 10 42.90 -0.03 -1.83
C LEU A 10 41.66 -0.87 -1.50
N ALA A 11 41.84 -1.95 -0.73
CA ALA A 11 40.72 -2.76 -0.23
C ALA A 11 39.84 -1.99 0.76
N LEU A 12 40.44 -1.24 1.69
CA LEU A 12 39.71 -0.42 2.66
C LEU A 12 38.91 0.68 1.96
N THR A 13 39.53 1.44 1.05
CA THR A 13 38.86 2.52 0.32
C THR A 13 37.70 1.99 -0.54
N SER A 14 37.87 0.85 -1.21
CA SER A 14 36.81 0.19 -1.96
C SER A 14 35.64 -0.27 -1.07
N GLY A 15 35.95 -0.90 0.07
CA GLY A 15 34.94 -1.33 1.04
C GLY A 15 34.16 -0.17 1.64
N PHE A 16 34.86 0.91 2.02
CA PHE A 16 34.21 2.14 2.50
C PHE A 16 33.31 2.76 1.43
N LEU A 17 33.74 2.81 0.16
CA LEU A 17 32.93 3.33 -0.94
C LEU A 17 31.65 2.50 -1.14
N ALA A 18 31.76 1.17 -1.10
CA ALA A 18 30.62 0.27 -1.24
C ALA A 18 29.60 0.46 -0.10
N ILE A 19 30.07 0.64 1.14
CA ILE A 19 29.21 0.93 2.30
C ILE A 19 28.51 2.28 2.14
N LEU A 20 29.21 3.32 1.67
CA LEU A 20 28.61 4.64 1.43
C LEU A 20 27.55 4.59 0.34
N ILE A 21 27.77 3.85 -0.75
CA ILE A 21 26.77 3.64 -1.80
C ILE A 21 25.57 2.88 -1.25
N TYR A 22 25.79 1.84 -0.44
CA TYR A 22 24.70 1.09 0.19
C TYR A 22 23.88 1.98 1.13
N ILE A 23 24.52 2.76 2.01
CA ILE A 23 23.82 3.65 2.94
C ILE A 23 23.06 4.73 2.16
N SER A 24 23.72 5.46 1.25
CA SER A 24 23.05 6.53 0.49
C SER A 24 21.94 6.02 -0.43
N GLY A 25 22.10 4.84 -1.03
CA GLY A 25 21.08 4.21 -1.86
C GLY A 25 19.88 3.71 -1.04
N VAL A 26 20.13 3.00 0.07
CA VAL A 26 19.06 2.49 0.95
C VAL A 26 18.36 3.61 1.71
N SER A 27 19.08 4.65 2.13
CA SER A 27 18.49 5.82 2.79
C SER A 27 17.58 6.63 1.85
N ASN A 28 17.89 6.73 0.55
CA ASN A 28 16.99 7.37 -0.43
C ASN A 28 15.72 6.55 -0.71
N LEU A 29 15.77 5.21 -0.57
CA LEU A 29 14.57 4.37 -0.70
C LEU A 29 13.63 4.49 0.51
N TYR A 30 14.16 4.96 1.65
CA TYR A 30 13.43 5.20 2.88
C TYR A 30 13.06 6.67 3.10
N ASP A 31 13.15 7.50 2.05
CA ASP A 31 12.47 8.79 2.10
C ASP A 31 10.98 8.50 2.21
N LYS A 32 10.43 8.70 3.41
CA LYS A 32 8.99 8.68 3.63
C LYS A 32 8.43 9.70 2.64
N VAL A 33 7.73 9.23 1.62
CA VAL A 33 6.96 10.08 0.73
C VAL A 33 5.93 10.81 1.60
N ASN A 34 6.30 12.00 2.06
CA ASN A 34 5.41 12.89 2.76
C ASN A 34 4.53 13.49 1.67
N LEU A 35 3.30 12.97 1.56
CA LEU A 35 2.30 13.53 0.68
C LEU A 35 2.08 14.99 1.03
N SER A 36 1.95 15.84 0.01
CA SER A 36 1.55 17.22 0.23
C SER A 36 0.12 17.27 0.78
N ASP A 37 -0.23 18.36 1.47
CA ASP A 37 -1.62 18.55 1.93
C ASP A 37 -2.61 18.56 0.75
N GLU A 38 -2.17 18.98 -0.44
CA GLU A 38 -2.97 18.96 -1.66
C GLU A 38 -3.27 17.52 -2.10
N ASP A 39 -2.25 16.67 -2.17
CA ASP A 39 -2.42 15.25 -2.52
C ASP A 39 -3.29 14.51 -1.50
N LEU A 40 -3.11 14.82 -0.21
CA LEU A 40 -3.94 14.27 0.87
C LEU A 40 -5.42 14.64 0.68
N ASN A 41 -5.69 15.90 0.34
CA ASN A 41 -7.04 16.38 0.08
C ASN A 41 -7.64 15.75 -1.19
N ALA A 42 -6.84 15.55 -2.23
CA ALA A 42 -7.26 14.86 -3.44
C ALA A 42 -7.66 13.40 -3.13
N LEU A 43 -6.84 12.68 -2.35
CA LEU A 43 -7.14 11.31 -1.90
C LEU A 43 -8.41 11.26 -1.03
N LEU A 44 -8.59 12.22 -0.13
CA LEU A 44 -9.81 12.34 0.67
C LEU A 44 -11.05 12.54 -0.19
N SER A 45 -10.99 13.45 -1.16
CA SER A 45 -12.10 13.71 -2.08
C SER A 45 -12.41 12.47 -2.90
N PHE A 46 -11.38 11.81 -3.45
CA PHE A 46 -11.53 10.59 -4.22
C PHE A 46 -12.20 9.48 -3.39
N ARG A 47 -11.77 9.27 -2.14
CA ARG A 47 -12.38 8.29 -1.23
C ARG A 47 -13.86 8.58 -1.01
N ILE A 48 -14.23 9.83 -0.75
CA ILE A 48 -15.62 10.24 -0.54
C ILE A 48 -16.45 10.00 -1.80
N ASP A 49 -15.93 10.34 -2.97
CA ASP A 49 -16.65 10.16 -4.23
C ASP A 49 -16.78 8.69 -4.63
N PHE A 50 -15.76 7.88 -4.33
CA PHE A 50 -15.86 6.42 -4.43
C PHE A 50 -16.98 5.87 -3.55
N GLN A 51 -17.09 6.32 -2.30
CA GLN A 51 -18.18 5.90 -1.41
C GLN A 51 -19.55 6.25 -1.96
N LYS A 52 -19.72 7.48 -2.47
CA LYS A 52 -20.97 7.90 -3.13
C LYS A 52 -21.26 7.02 -4.35
N CYS A 53 -20.26 6.72 -5.16
CA CYS A 53 -20.40 5.89 -6.35
C CYS A 53 -20.86 4.47 -6.00
N VAL A 54 -20.24 3.82 -5.00
CA VAL A 54 -20.65 2.50 -4.53
C VAL A 54 -22.07 2.54 -3.96
N ASN A 55 -22.41 3.55 -3.17
CA ASN A 55 -23.76 3.66 -2.61
C ASN A 55 -24.84 3.86 -3.70
N ALA A 56 -24.52 4.55 -4.80
CA ALA A 56 -25.46 4.80 -5.89
C ALA A 56 -25.52 3.65 -6.91
N ASN A 57 -24.38 3.01 -7.21
CA ASN A 57 -24.22 2.10 -8.34
C ASN A 57 -23.75 0.69 -7.95
N GLY A 58 -23.38 0.46 -6.69
CA GLY A 58 -22.76 -0.78 -6.20
C GLY A 58 -23.73 -1.95 -6.01
N LEU A 59 -24.91 -1.93 -6.65
CA LEU A 59 -25.89 -3.03 -6.62
C LEU A 59 -26.27 -3.49 -5.21
N GLY A 60 -26.41 -2.54 -4.28
CA GLY A 60 -26.74 -2.79 -2.88
C GLY A 60 -25.54 -2.89 -1.93
N LEU A 61 -24.31 -2.87 -2.46
CA LEU A 61 -23.11 -2.76 -1.63
C LEU A 61 -22.99 -1.36 -0.99
N GLN A 62 -22.26 -1.32 0.12
CA GLN A 62 -21.92 -0.10 0.85
C GLN A 62 -20.41 0.01 0.97
N ALA A 63 -19.88 1.24 0.86
CA ALA A 63 -18.47 1.52 1.07
C ALA A 63 -18.28 2.36 2.35
N LEU A 64 -17.64 1.77 3.36
CA LEU A 64 -17.35 2.41 4.63
C LEU A 64 -15.88 2.82 4.69
N SER A 65 -15.60 4.00 5.26
CA SER A 65 -14.22 4.45 5.45
C SER A 65 -13.52 3.58 6.49
N GLY A 66 -12.27 3.20 6.19
CA GLY A 66 -11.40 2.44 7.08
C GLY A 66 -10.54 3.32 8.01
N GLY A 67 -9.40 2.78 8.45
CA GLY A 67 -8.51 3.43 9.41
C GLY A 67 -7.64 4.55 8.83
N ASP A 68 -7.49 4.62 7.50
CA ASP A 68 -6.67 5.60 6.82
C ASP A 68 -7.35 6.16 5.54
N TYR A 69 -6.62 6.97 4.77
CA TYR A 69 -7.10 7.62 3.54
C TYR A 69 -7.30 6.65 2.36
N CYS A 70 -6.65 5.50 2.39
CA CYS A 70 -6.65 4.52 1.31
C CYS A 70 -7.63 3.36 1.58
N GLN A 71 -7.92 3.08 2.84
CA GLN A 71 -8.74 1.94 3.25
C GLN A 71 -10.23 2.26 3.13
N ILE A 72 -10.92 1.42 2.38
CA ILE A 72 -12.37 1.30 2.38
C ILE A 72 -12.74 -0.15 2.68
N LYS A 73 -13.82 -0.32 3.43
CA LYS A 73 -14.48 -1.61 3.60
C LYS A 73 -15.72 -1.64 2.72
N ILE A 74 -15.72 -2.51 1.72
CA ILE A 74 -16.89 -2.77 0.88
C ILE A 74 -17.68 -3.89 1.55
N GLN A 75 -18.94 -3.66 1.84
CA GLN A 75 -19.79 -4.62 2.55
C GLN A 75 -21.16 -4.76 1.90
N PHE A 76 -21.72 -5.96 2.04
CA PHE A 76 -23.13 -6.19 1.77
C PHE A 76 -24.00 -5.55 2.87
N PRO A 77 -25.29 -5.31 2.60
CA PRO A 77 -26.25 -4.90 3.63
C PRO A 77 -26.24 -5.86 4.82
N SER A 78 -26.44 -5.33 6.03
CA SER A 78 -26.34 -6.11 7.28
C SER A 78 -27.34 -7.25 7.41
N ASP A 79 -28.43 -7.21 6.65
CA ASP A 79 -29.47 -8.24 6.56
C ASP A 79 -29.18 -9.31 5.49
N THR A 80 -28.06 -9.21 4.79
CA THR A 80 -27.64 -10.19 3.78
C THR A 80 -27.27 -11.51 4.46
N ILE A 81 -27.84 -12.61 3.96
CA ILE A 81 -27.53 -13.97 4.43
C ILE A 81 -26.56 -14.62 3.44
N PRO A 82 -25.33 -14.99 3.86
CA PRO A 82 -24.37 -15.62 2.97
C PRO A 82 -24.86 -17.01 2.58
N LYS A 83 -24.94 -17.27 1.27
CA LYS A 83 -25.45 -18.55 0.74
C LYS A 83 -24.35 -19.57 0.50
N TRP A 84 -23.14 -19.09 0.20
CA TRP A 84 -22.03 -19.96 -0.12
C TRP A 84 -21.27 -20.35 1.15
N LYS A 85 -20.92 -21.63 1.21
CA LYS A 85 -20.11 -22.23 2.26
C LYS A 85 -18.94 -22.92 1.59
N ASP A 86 -17.73 -22.60 2.02
CA ASP A 86 -16.51 -23.20 1.49
C ASP A 86 -16.54 -24.72 1.76
N PRO A 87 -16.44 -25.56 0.71
CA PRO A 87 -16.46 -27.01 0.88
C PRO A 87 -15.23 -27.57 1.63
N LYS A 88 -14.11 -26.85 1.68
CA LYS A 88 -12.89 -27.29 2.37
C LYS A 88 -12.87 -26.86 3.82
N SER A 89 -13.10 -25.58 4.09
CA SER A 89 -13.05 -25.03 5.46
C SER A 89 -14.38 -25.11 6.21
N GLY A 90 -15.49 -25.25 5.49
CA GLY A 90 -16.83 -25.17 6.07
C GLY A 90 -17.22 -23.76 6.55
N GLN A 91 -16.45 -22.73 6.22
CA GLN A 91 -16.79 -21.35 6.58
C GLN A 91 -17.81 -20.77 5.61
N LEU A 92 -18.71 -19.92 6.11
CA LEU A 92 -19.59 -19.13 5.26
C LEU A 92 -18.79 -18.03 4.57
N GLU A 93 -19.23 -17.65 3.37
CA GLU A 93 -18.64 -16.52 2.65
C GLU A 93 -18.67 -15.25 3.50
N GLY A 94 -17.58 -14.48 3.45
CA GLY A 94 -17.54 -13.16 4.05
C GLY A 94 -18.52 -12.22 3.35
N LEU A 95 -19.07 -11.27 4.10
CA LEU A 95 -19.96 -10.22 3.56
C LEU A 95 -19.32 -8.83 3.62
N SER A 96 -18.02 -8.78 3.91
CA SER A 96 -17.24 -7.56 4.03
C SER A 96 -15.82 -7.84 3.56
N TYR A 97 -15.30 -6.94 2.75
CA TYR A 97 -14.00 -7.03 2.12
C TYR A 97 -13.26 -5.70 2.27
N ASP A 98 -11.99 -5.78 2.62
CA ASP A 98 -11.12 -4.61 2.66
C ASP A 98 -10.63 -4.30 1.24
N PHE A 99 -10.65 -3.03 0.90
CA PHE A 99 -10.29 -2.50 -0.41
C PHE A 99 -9.34 -1.32 -0.24
N ASN A 100 -8.18 -1.38 -0.88
CA ASN A 100 -7.19 -0.32 -0.84
C ASN A 100 -7.29 0.54 -2.11
N LEU A 101 -7.84 1.75 -1.97
CA LEU A 101 -7.99 2.69 -3.07
C LEU A 101 -6.66 3.11 -3.68
N CYS A 102 -5.64 3.33 -2.85
CA CYS A 102 -4.35 3.80 -3.32
C CYS A 102 -3.62 2.72 -4.13
N GLU A 103 -3.73 1.46 -3.73
CA GLU A 103 -3.23 0.33 -4.52
C GLU A 103 -3.98 0.19 -5.84
N ALA A 104 -5.31 0.34 -5.83
CA ALA A 104 -6.12 0.29 -7.05
C ALA A 104 -5.75 1.42 -8.03
N VAL A 105 -5.57 2.65 -7.54
CA VAL A 105 -5.12 3.80 -8.36
C VAL A 105 -3.72 3.56 -8.90
N ALA A 106 -2.76 3.16 -8.05
CA ALA A 106 -1.39 2.87 -8.47
C ALA A 106 -1.31 1.75 -9.51
N THR A 107 -2.24 0.79 -9.47
CA THR A 107 -2.35 -0.28 -10.48
C THR A 107 -2.98 0.23 -11.78
N TRP A 108 -3.93 1.17 -11.70
CA TRP A 108 -4.59 1.74 -12.87
C TRP A 108 -3.70 2.65 -13.70
N GLU A 109 -2.73 3.33 -13.08
CA GLU A 109 -1.80 4.24 -13.74
C GLU A 109 -0.65 3.55 -14.51
N GLN A 110 -0.53 2.21 -14.41
CA GLN A 110 0.46 1.40 -15.13
C GLN A 110 0.02 1.05 -16.56
#